data_AF-M4BE03-F1
#
_entry.id   AF-M4BE03-F1
#
_cell.length_a   1.000
_cell.length_b   1.000
_cell.length_c   1.000
_cell.angle_alpha   90.00
_cell.angle_beta   90.00
_cell.angle_gamma   90.00
#
_symmetry.space_group_name_H-M   'P 1'
#
loop_
_entity.id
_entity.type
_entity.pdbx_description
1 polymer ?
#
loop_
_entity_poly.entity_id
_entity_poly.type
_entity_poly.pdbx_seq_one_letter_code
_entity_poly.pdbx_strand_id
1 'polypeptide(L)'
;MTVDVDKLLSSPERTYTVRYNQRDLLIYAVGIGESSLQFTHELHEHFAAFPLYPVCFLFKGESQDVVPFPPPTVGALLEETIQNFNPVMMLHAEQSVEILRPLDPMGATLTGRSKILSCFDKGKGALIETQTLFEDAHGPVAKLISGSFIRGLTGFQGKGCKHLARVQIPTRGPDFCDEFKTSPNQAQIHRLSGDYNALHIDPEVAASVGFKQPILHGLCSMGVASRALYKQFCHGDAARFKSIRVRFSSLCFPGETIQTRMWQESSSEVLFQAIVKERGVVIIDGGKFVFDPSASSRLPKTGSPSFMSSSRAPTEHLSIRTKSLVAGSVSGMASVVICHPLDTIRTRLQLSSSRFHGFFHCVKQTIQQESIRGLYKGFLPPFLSQGVYKAVIFTTSSTLRHDVLPHVSILQPVLTPTLTSLIAGAVAGGVNAVLVTPVELVRNRLQVQYDNQSESRKYKGTGHCIRQVVRSEGLTAMWKGLTTTVIRDATGVAFYFLGYDLVKQRMSTSGTFGETATLLTAGALGGVSFWVVALPFDTVKSLIQADGKEGKYTGLVSSTARLVREEGVMQLFRGWQAAFSRGIPSAAMTFWTFDRATKFLDEM
;
A
#
# COMPACT_ATOMS: atom_id res chain seq x y z
N MET A 1 -27.91 41.67 1.30
CA MET A 1 -26.44 41.65 1.41
C MET A 1 -25.90 42.84 0.64
N THR A 2 -24.98 43.60 1.21
CA THR A 2 -24.35 44.78 0.60
C THR A 2 -22.84 44.58 0.61
N VAL A 3 -22.15 45.05 -0.43
CA VAL A 3 -20.69 44.92 -0.58
C VAL A 3 -20.08 46.27 -0.96
N ASP A 4 -19.04 46.66 -0.24
CA ASP A 4 -18.17 47.77 -0.63
C ASP A 4 -17.04 47.20 -1.48
N VAL A 5 -17.15 47.38 -2.80
CA VAL A 5 -16.22 46.81 -3.78
C VAL A 5 -14.83 47.42 -3.66
N ASP A 6 -14.72 48.72 -3.36
CA ASP A 6 -13.42 49.37 -3.24
C ASP A 6 -12.68 48.86 -2.01
N LYS A 7 -13.39 48.75 -0.88
CA LYS A 7 -12.84 48.13 0.34
C LYS A 7 -12.45 46.67 0.14
N LEU A 8 -13.24 45.91 -0.63
CA LEU A 8 -12.97 44.51 -0.96
C LEU A 8 -11.68 44.35 -1.78
N LEU A 9 -11.49 45.18 -2.82
CA LEU A 9 -10.31 45.12 -3.68
C LEU A 9 -9.06 45.72 -3.03
N SER A 10 -9.24 46.66 -2.10
CA SER A 10 -8.15 47.23 -1.29
C SER A 10 -7.79 46.37 -0.08
N SER A 11 -8.47 45.24 0.14
CA SER A 11 -8.16 44.35 1.27
C SER A 11 -6.71 43.87 1.21
N PRO A 12 -6.03 43.79 2.37
CA PRO A 12 -4.64 43.35 2.41
C PRO A 12 -4.54 41.90 1.92
N GLU A 13 -3.42 41.59 1.28
CA GLU A 13 -3.07 40.21 0.95
C GLU A 13 -2.98 39.38 2.23
N ARG A 14 -3.64 38.21 2.24
CA ARG A 14 -3.53 37.27 3.36
C ARG A 14 -2.48 36.23 3.08
N THR A 15 -1.59 36.05 4.05
CA THR A 15 -0.54 35.04 4.00
C THR A 15 -0.87 33.92 4.98
N TYR A 16 -0.67 32.69 4.56
CA TYR A 16 -0.84 31.50 5.39
C TYR A 16 0.17 30.42 4.98
N THR A 17 0.43 29.49 5.87
CA THR A 17 1.32 28.36 5.60
C THR A 17 0.49 27.13 5.24
N VAL A 18 0.97 26.36 4.27
CA VAL A 18 0.38 25.06 3.90
C VAL A 18 1.45 23.99 3.92
N ARG A 19 1.08 22.79 4.36
CA ARG A 19 2.01 21.66 4.45
C ARG A 19 1.35 20.38 3.96
N TYR A 20 2.09 19.62 3.16
CA TYR A 20 1.69 18.29 2.73
C TYR A 20 2.85 17.30 2.83
N ASN A 21 2.52 16.02 3.02
CA ASN A 21 3.45 14.90 2.96
C ASN A 21 3.05 13.92 1.84
N GLN A 22 3.84 12.87 1.64
CA GLN A 22 3.55 11.81 0.66
C GLN A 22 2.16 11.20 0.83
N ARG A 23 1.74 10.91 2.07
CA ARG A 23 0.43 10.33 2.35
C ARG A 23 -0.71 11.22 1.89
N ASP A 24 -0.57 12.54 2.05
CA ASP A 24 -1.57 13.50 1.57
C ASP A 24 -1.72 13.46 0.03
N LEU A 25 -0.60 13.28 -0.69
CA LEU A 25 -0.59 13.10 -2.15
C LEU A 25 -1.31 11.81 -2.57
N LEU A 26 -1.01 10.70 -1.88
CA LEU A 26 -1.63 9.40 -2.12
C LEU A 26 -3.14 9.44 -1.86
N ILE A 27 -3.57 10.07 -0.76
CA ILE A 27 -4.99 10.25 -0.40
C ILE A 27 -5.70 11.04 -1.50
N TYR A 28 -5.09 12.11 -2.00
CA TYR A 28 -5.69 12.89 -3.07
C TYR A 28 -5.82 12.09 -4.37
N ALA A 29 -4.77 11.38 -4.78
CA ALA A 29 -4.80 10.55 -5.98
C ALA A 29 -5.96 9.54 -5.95
N VAL A 30 -6.11 8.78 -4.86
CA VAL A 30 -7.25 7.85 -4.72
C VAL A 30 -8.59 8.59 -4.55
N GLY A 31 -8.59 9.78 -3.96
CA GLY A 31 -9.76 10.64 -3.80
C GLY A 31 -10.36 11.11 -5.11
N ILE A 32 -9.54 11.37 -6.13
CA ILE A 32 -9.98 11.64 -7.50
C ILE A 32 -10.13 10.36 -8.36
N GLY A 33 -9.94 9.20 -7.74
CA GLY A 33 -10.09 7.88 -8.37
C GLY A 33 -8.93 7.47 -9.28
N GLU A 34 -7.77 8.11 -9.15
CA GLU A 34 -6.55 7.75 -9.87
C GLU A 34 -6.01 6.41 -9.35
N SER A 35 -5.54 5.57 -10.26
CA SER A 35 -5.01 4.23 -9.96
C SER A 35 -3.61 4.02 -10.52
N SER A 36 -3.11 4.91 -11.37
CA SER A 36 -1.74 4.88 -11.87
C SER A 36 -0.75 4.91 -10.72
N LEU A 37 0.19 3.96 -10.73
CA LEU A 37 1.23 3.85 -9.70
C LEU A 37 2.11 5.10 -9.62
N GLN A 38 2.18 5.88 -10.69
CA GLN A 38 2.84 7.19 -10.69
C GLN A 38 2.34 8.12 -9.58
N PHE A 39 1.07 8.02 -9.20
CA PHE A 39 0.42 8.88 -8.21
C PHE A 39 -0.01 8.13 -6.95
N THR A 40 -0.07 6.80 -6.98
CA THR A 40 -0.61 5.96 -5.89
C THR A 40 0.43 5.06 -5.22
N HIS A 41 1.68 5.09 -5.67
CA HIS A 41 2.78 4.33 -5.08
C HIS A 41 4.01 5.21 -4.93
N GLU A 42 4.32 5.57 -3.69
CA GLU A 42 5.39 6.49 -3.30
C GLU A 42 6.80 6.01 -3.69
N LEU A 43 6.97 4.71 -3.95
CA LEU A 43 8.23 4.12 -4.42
C LEU A 43 8.26 3.91 -5.95
N HIS A 44 7.26 4.37 -6.68
CA HIS A 44 7.29 4.35 -8.14
C HIS A 44 8.45 5.23 -8.65
N GLU A 45 9.20 4.77 -9.65
CA GLU A 45 10.40 5.47 -10.18
C GLU A 45 10.11 6.93 -10.60
N HIS A 46 8.90 7.16 -11.10
CA HIS A 46 8.41 8.48 -11.50
C HIS A 46 7.32 8.99 -10.57
N PHE A 47 7.34 8.59 -9.29
CA PHE A 47 6.37 9.04 -8.31
C PHE A 47 6.30 10.57 -8.31
N ALA A 48 5.09 11.09 -8.49
CA ALA A 48 4.83 12.51 -8.61
C ALA A 48 3.57 12.87 -7.83
N ALA A 49 3.47 14.12 -7.38
CA ALA A 49 2.18 14.66 -6.98
C ALA A 49 1.29 14.82 -8.22
N PHE A 50 0.01 14.48 -8.10
CA PHE A 50 -0.93 14.78 -9.20
C PHE A 50 -1.01 16.31 -9.39
N PRO A 51 -0.85 16.85 -10.62
CA PRO A 51 -0.68 18.30 -10.82
C PRO A 51 -1.79 19.18 -10.26
N LEU A 52 -3.02 18.65 -10.13
CA LEU A 52 -4.16 19.39 -9.60
C LEU A 52 -4.19 19.49 -8.06
N TYR A 53 -3.34 18.75 -7.33
CA TYR A 53 -3.35 18.76 -5.85
C TYR A 53 -3.31 20.14 -5.18
N PRO A 54 -2.67 21.21 -5.73
CA PRO A 54 -2.69 22.54 -5.11
C PRO A 54 -4.07 23.11 -4.79
N VAL A 55 -5.15 22.66 -5.45
CA VAL A 55 -6.53 23.10 -5.12
C VAL A 55 -6.95 22.73 -3.70
N CYS A 56 -6.30 21.74 -3.08
CA CYS A 56 -6.56 21.31 -1.72
C CYS A 56 -5.88 22.18 -0.66
N PHE A 57 -4.85 22.95 -1.00
CA PHE A 57 -4.03 23.69 -0.03
C PHE A 57 -4.83 24.71 0.78
N LEU A 58 -5.75 25.42 0.14
CA LEU A 58 -6.66 26.36 0.80
C LEU A 58 -7.59 25.67 1.81
N PHE A 59 -7.90 24.39 1.60
CA PHE A 59 -8.75 23.65 2.53
C PHE A 59 -7.95 22.98 3.64
N LYS A 60 -6.77 22.47 3.30
CA LYS A 60 -5.91 21.68 4.19
C LYS A 60 -5.14 22.53 5.20
N GLY A 61 -4.60 23.67 4.77
CA GLY A 61 -3.64 24.43 5.57
C GLY A 61 -2.43 23.57 5.96
N GLU A 62 -2.07 23.60 7.24
CA GLU A 62 -1.03 22.74 7.82
C GLU A 62 -1.57 21.46 8.47
N SER A 63 -2.90 21.32 8.54
CA SER A 63 -3.55 20.23 9.27
C SER A 63 -3.23 18.86 8.66
N GLN A 64 -3.08 17.87 9.54
CA GLN A 64 -3.01 16.44 9.21
C GLN A 64 -4.25 15.67 9.71
N ASP A 65 -5.21 16.40 10.28
CA ASP A 65 -6.48 15.90 10.80
C ASP A 65 -7.66 16.54 10.04
N VAL A 66 -8.88 16.12 10.38
CA VAL A 66 -10.13 16.70 9.90
C VAL A 66 -10.11 18.22 10.06
N VAL A 67 -10.37 18.93 8.96
CA VAL A 67 -10.48 20.40 8.96
C VAL A 67 -11.96 20.79 8.96
N PRO A 68 -12.50 21.39 10.04
CA PRO A 68 -13.88 21.86 10.05
C PRO A 68 -14.13 22.85 8.91
N PHE A 69 -15.28 22.69 8.25
CA PHE A 69 -15.67 23.56 7.15
C PHE A 69 -16.55 24.74 7.66
N PRO A 70 -16.35 25.97 7.15
CA PRO A 70 -15.28 26.38 6.24
C PRO A 70 -13.94 26.56 6.97
N PRO A 71 -12.81 26.26 6.31
CA PRO A 71 -11.50 26.55 6.88
C PRO A 71 -11.25 28.07 6.95
N PRO A 72 -10.48 28.56 7.95
CA PRO A 72 -10.20 30.00 8.12
C PRO A 72 -9.58 30.66 6.87
N THR A 73 -8.79 29.89 6.12
CA THR A 73 -8.14 30.29 4.86
C THR A 73 -9.09 30.56 3.70
N VAL A 74 -10.34 30.08 3.75
CA VAL A 74 -11.35 30.27 2.71
C VAL A 74 -12.44 31.26 3.14
N GLY A 75 -12.94 31.15 4.37
CA GLY A 75 -14.09 31.96 4.84
C GLY A 75 -13.74 33.39 5.26
N ALA A 76 -12.58 33.60 5.89
CA ALA A 76 -12.29 34.82 6.63
C ALA A 76 -12.20 36.08 5.75
N LEU A 77 -11.87 35.95 4.47
CA LEU A 77 -11.75 37.10 3.55
C LEU A 77 -13.12 37.65 3.13
N LEU A 78 -14.12 36.77 2.99
CA LEU A 78 -15.47 37.15 2.58
C LEU A 78 -16.32 37.58 3.78
N GLU A 79 -16.18 36.91 4.92
CA GLU A 79 -16.92 37.23 6.16
C GLU A 79 -16.60 38.64 6.69
N GLU A 80 -15.35 39.07 6.62
CA GLU A 80 -14.94 40.41 7.08
C GLU A 80 -15.42 41.54 6.18
N THR A 81 -15.79 41.23 4.93
CA THR A 81 -16.00 42.26 3.90
C THR A 81 -17.43 42.32 3.36
N ILE A 82 -18.21 41.24 3.51
CA ILE A 82 -19.61 41.17 3.07
C ILE A 82 -20.51 41.14 4.31
N GLN A 83 -21.34 42.17 4.46
CA GLN A 83 -22.30 42.24 5.57
C GLN A 83 -23.37 41.15 5.46
N ASN A 84 -23.61 40.44 6.57
CA ASN A 84 -24.56 39.33 6.67
C ASN A 84 -24.26 38.21 5.66
N PHE A 85 -22.99 37.89 5.45
CA PHE A 85 -22.57 36.79 4.59
C PHE A 85 -23.16 35.46 5.06
N ASN A 86 -23.85 34.77 4.16
CA ASN A 86 -24.34 33.41 4.39
C ASN A 86 -23.57 32.44 3.48
N PRO A 87 -22.67 31.60 4.03
CA PRO A 87 -21.89 30.64 3.25
C PRO A 87 -22.73 29.69 2.38
N VAL A 88 -23.99 29.41 2.76
CA VAL A 88 -24.90 28.54 1.98
C VAL A 88 -25.28 29.15 0.62
N MET A 89 -25.16 30.47 0.46
CA MET A 89 -25.46 31.17 -0.79
C MET A 89 -24.27 31.21 -1.76
N MET A 90 -23.10 30.72 -1.33
CA MET A 90 -21.87 30.70 -2.11
C MET A 90 -21.76 29.40 -2.90
N LEU A 91 -21.53 29.53 -4.19
CA LEU A 91 -21.22 28.41 -5.09
C LEU A 91 -19.82 28.58 -5.65
N HIS A 92 -19.04 27.50 -5.67
CA HIS A 92 -17.78 27.48 -6.40
C HIS A 92 -18.10 27.40 -7.89
N ALA A 93 -17.91 28.51 -8.62
CA ALA A 93 -18.35 28.64 -10.00
C ALA A 93 -17.22 28.40 -11.01
N GLU A 94 -16.03 28.91 -10.74
CA GLU A 94 -14.89 28.86 -11.67
C GLU A 94 -13.61 28.49 -10.93
N GLN A 95 -12.74 27.72 -11.57
CA GLN A 95 -11.43 27.37 -11.02
C GLN A 95 -10.39 27.40 -12.13
N SER A 96 -9.29 28.09 -11.88
CA SER A 96 -8.07 28.07 -12.69
C SER A 96 -6.90 27.62 -11.83
N VAL A 97 -6.03 26.81 -12.42
CA VAL A 97 -4.79 26.33 -11.82
C VAL A 97 -3.69 26.45 -12.86
N GLU A 98 -2.60 27.11 -12.49
CA GLU A 98 -1.38 27.22 -13.25
C GLU A 98 -0.23 26.63 -12.42
N ILE A 99 0.46 25.66 -12.98
CA ILE A 99 1.60 24.97 -12.37
C ILE A 99 2.87 25.60 -12.92
N LEU A 100 3.53 26.38 -12.07
CA LEU A 100 4.77 27.09 -12.40
C LEU A 100 5.97 26.16 -12.20
N ARG A 101 5.92 25.34 -11.14
CA ARG A 101 6.85 24.24 -10.88
C ARG A 101 6.09 23.01 -10.37
N PRO A 102 6.53 21.79 -10.72
CA PRO A 102 6.00 20.58 -10.11
C PRO A 102 6.13 20.62 -8.58
N LEU A 103 5.14 20.06 -7.90
CA LEU A 103 5.20 19.85 -6.45
C LEU A 103 6.29 18.83 -6.09
N ASP A 104 6.93 19.01 -4.93
CA ASP A 104 7.88 18.05 -4.41
C ASP A 104 7.15 16.76 -3.99
N PRO A 105 7.43 15.61 -4.63
CA PRO A 105 6.77 14.37 -4.29
C PRO A 105 7.07 13.91 -2.87
N MET A 106 8.13 14.38 -2.22
CA MET A 106 8.46 14.04 -0.82
C MET A 106 7.64 14.83 0.20
N GLY A 107 6.88 15.83 -0.24
CA GLY A 107 6.17 16.76 0.62
C GLY A 107 6.91 18.08 0.78
N ALA A 108 6.17 19.15 1.01
CA ALA A 108 6.74 20.48 1.22
C ALA A 108 5.88 21.33 2.16
N THR A 109 6.52 22.37 2.69
CA THR A 109 5.85 23.50 3.34
C THR A 109 5.91 24.69 2.39
N LEU A 110 4.76 25.26 2.04
CA LEU A 110 4.64 26.40 1.13
C LEU A 110 3.99 27.58 1.85
N THR A 111 4.30 28.79 1.40
CA THR A 111 3.59 30.01 1.76
C THR A 111 2.53 30.30 0.71
N GLY A 112 1.27 30.39 1.13
CA GLY A 112 0.14 30.81 0.31
C GLY A 112 -0.18 32.28 0.54
N ARG A 113 -0.34 33.03 -0.56
CA ARG A 113 -0.72 34.44 -0.57
C ARG A 113 -1.99 34.65 -1.36
N SER A 114 -3.05 35.07 -0.68
CA SER A 114 -4.39 35.23 -1.26
C SER A 114 -4.83 36.69 -1.33
N LYS A 115 -5.39 37.09 -2.48
CA LYS A 115 -5.92 38.42 -2.72
C LYS A 115 -7.15 38.39 -3.63
N ILE A 116 -8.15 39.22 -3.32
CA ILE A 116 -9.31 39.41 -4.20
C ILE A 116 -8.89 40.24 -5.42
N LEU A 117 -9.16 39.71 -6.62
CA LEU A 117 -8.84 40.38 -7.88
C LEU A 117 -10.01 41.18 -8.44
N SER A 118 -11.22 40.65 -8.29
CA SER A 118 -12.42 41.27 -8.85
C SER A 118 -13.69 40.86 -8.13
N CYS A 119 -14.67 41.74 -8.21
CA CYS A 119 -16.04 41.48 -7.79
C CYS A 119 -16.97 42.06 -8.87
N PHE A 120 -17.72 41.19 -9.54
CA PHE A 120 -18.62 41.58 -10.63
C PHE A 120 -20.06 41.19 -10.31
N ASP A 121 -20.97 42.15 -10.40
CA ASP A 121 -22.41 41.87 -10.42
C ASP A 121 -22.78 41.19 -11.74
N LYS A 122 -23.40 40.01 -11.66
CA LYS A 122 -23.90 39.24 -12.81
C LYS A 122 -25.43 39.26 -12.89
N GLY A 123 -26.09 40.17 -12.18
CA GLY A 123 -27.54 40.38 -12.13
C GLY A 123 -28.32 39.37 -11.28
N LYS A 124 -27.82 38.14 -11.13
CA LYS A 124 -28.40 37.10 -10.23
C LYS A 124 -27.57 36.86 -8.96
N GLY A 125 -26.43 37.51 -8.86
CA GLY A 125 -25.44 37.35 -7.79
C GLY A 125 -24.10 37.97 -8.19
N ALA A 126 -23.16 37.95 -7.26
CA ALA A 126 -21.81 38.47 -7.44
C ALA A 126 -20.84 37.35 -7.75
N LEU A 127 -19.98 37.53 -8.75
CA LEU A 127 -18.81 36.68 -8.96
C LEU A 127 -17.59 37.38 -8.35
N ILE A 128 -16.98 36.75 -7.35
CA ILE A 128 -15.77 37.22 -6.69
C ILE A 128 -14.63 36.29 -7.08
N GLU A 129 -13.57 36.86 -7.67
CA GLU A 129 -12.38 36.10 -8.03
C GLU A 129 -11.29 36.34 -6.99
N THR A 130 -10.80 35.26 -6.40
CA THR A 130 -9.68 35.27 -5.46
C THR A 130 -8.50 34.57 -6.10
N GLN A 131 -7.37 35.27 -6.18
CA GLN A 131 -6.10 34.68 -6.59
C GLN A 131 -5.34 34.20 -5.38
N THR A 132 -4.69 33.06 -5.52
CA THR A 132 -3.76 32.51 -4.54
C THR A 132 -2.46 32.14 -5.23
N LEU A 133 -1.33 32.65 -4.73
CA LEU A 133 0.02 32.25 -5.15
C LEU A 133 0.65 31.38 -4.05
N PHE A 134 1.15 30.20 -4.41
CA PHE A 134 1.93 29.34 -3.53
C PHE A 134 3.40 29.40 -3.91
N GLU A 135 4.28 29.62 -2.93
CA GLU A 135 5.72 29.73 -3.11
C GLU A 135 6.49 29.02 -1.98
N ASP A 136 7.74 28.64 -2.28
CA ASP A 136 8.72 28.16 -1.30
C ASP A 136 10.01 29.00 -1.41
N ALA A 137 11.08 28.58 -0.72
CA ALA A 137 12.38 29.27 -0.75
C ALA A 137 13.01 29.39 -2.16
N HIS A 138 12.60 28.55 -3.12
CA HIS A 138 13.05 28.55 -4.51
C HIS A 138 12.10 29.32 -5.45
N GLY A 139 11.05 29.95 -4.91
CA GLY A 139 10.14 30.83 -5.64
C GLY A 139 8.74 30.24 -5.89
N PRO A 140 7.97 30.76 -6.85
CA PRO A 140 6.59 30.34 -7.10
C PRO A 140 6.46 28.88 -7.56
N VAL A 141 5.41 28.21 -7.10
CA VAL A 141 5.09 26.79 -7.38
C VAL A 141 3.79 26.67 -8.15
N ALA A 142 2.71 27.27 -7.65
CA ALA A 142 1.39 27.19 -8.26
C ALA A 142 0.61 28.49 -8.06
N LYS A 143 -0.18 28.84 -9.06
CA LYS A 143 -1.08 30.00 -9.02
C LYS A 143 -2.51 29.52 -9.27
N LEU A 144 -3.41 29.86 -8.37
CA LEU A 144 -4.82 29.51 -8.45
C LEU A 144 -5.66 30.77 -8.58
N ILE A 145 -6.75 30.66 -9.31
CA ILE A 145 -7.83 31.66 -9.30
C ILE A 145 -9.13 30.90 -9.07
N SER A 146 -9.81 31.20 -7.97
CA SER A 146 -11.11 30.62 -7.64
C SER A 146 -12.18 31.70 -7.78
N GLY A 147 -13.25 31.37 -8.50
CA GLY A 147 -14.42 32.21 -8.68
C GLY A 147 -15.57 31.72 -7.80
N SER A 148 -15.89 32.50 -6.76
CA SER A 148 -17.04 32.26 -5.88
C SER A 148 -18.24 33.08 -6.35
N PHE A 149 -19.35 32.40 -6.62
CA PHE A 149 -20.61 33.03 -7.00
C PHE A 149 -21.55 33.13 -5.79
N ILE A 150 -21.80 34.35 -5.32
CA ILE A 150 -22.66 34.62 -4.16
C ILE A 150 -24.04 35.04 -4.67
N ARG A 151 -25.01 34.14 -4.52
CA ARG A 151 -26.38 34.35 -5.01
C ARG A 151 -27.07 35.49 -4.27
N GLY A 152 -27.80 36.33 -5.01
CA GLY A 152 -28.58 37.44 -4.44
C GLY A 152 -27.77 38.66 -3.98
N LEU A 153 -26.44 38.62 -4.05
CA LEU A 153 -25.60 39.81 -3.89
C LEU A 153 -25.54 40.56 -5.23
N THR A 154 -26.34 41.62 -5.37
CA THR A 154 -26.52 42.40 -6.60
C THR A 154 -26.72 43.88 -6.29
N GLY A 155 -26.80 44.74 -7.30
CA GLY A 155 -27.11 46.16 -7.17
C GLY A 155 -25.87 47.03 -6.90
N PHE A 156 -24.68 46.60 -7.32
CA PHE A 156 -23.43 47.34 -7.15
C PHE A 156 -22.64 47.41 -8.46
N GLN A 157 -21.74 48.39 -8.56
CA GLN A 157 -20.84 48.50 -9.72
C GLN A 157 -19.66 47.55 -9.56
N GLY A 158 -19.56 46.56 -10.45
CA GLY A 158 -18.44 45.62 -10.44
C GLY A 158 -17.10 46.27 -10.82
N LYS A 159 -16.02 45.86 -10.17
CA LYS A 159 -14.65 46.34 -10.41
C LYS A 159 -13.65 45.17 -10.32
N GLY A 160 -12.50 45.33 -10.96
CA GLY A 160 -11.38 44.40 -10.86
C GLY A 160 -10.67 44.14 -12.18
N CYS A 161 -9.80 43.14 -12.21
CA CYS A 161 -9.14 42.69 -13.42
C CYS A 161 -10.16 42.25 -14.49
N LYS A 162 -9.82 42.40 -15.77
CA LYS A 162 -10.71 42.00 -16.88
C LYS A 162 -10.99 40.50 -16.79
N HIS A 163 -12.24 40.14 -16.54
CA HIS A 163 -12.71 38.75 -16.53
C HIS A 163 -12.31 38.05 -17.84
N LEU A 164 -11.72 36.86 -17.74
CA LEU A 164 -11.34 36.11 -18.94
C LEU A 164 -12.59 35.75 -19.75
N ALA A 165 -12.50 35.86 -21.07
CA ALA A 165 -13.59 35.47 -21.95
C ALA A 165 -13.93 33.98 -21.75
N ARG A 166 -15.23 33.67 -21.81
CA ARG A 166 -15.75 32.30 -21.78
C ARG A 166 -15.14 31.52 -22.94
N VAL A 167 -14.58 30.35 -22.64
CA VAL A 167 -14.13 29.40 -23.67
C VAL A 167 -15.36 28.92 -24.44
N GLN A 168 -15.32 29.04 -25.76
CA GLN A 168 -16.34 28.46 -26.63
C GLN A 168 -15.92 27.05 -26.98
N ILE A 169 -16.74 26.06 -26.61
CA ILE A 169 -16.49 24.66 -26.95
C ILE A 169 -16.86 24.45 -28.43
N PRO A 170 -16.02 23.75 -29.21
CA PRO A 170 -16.29 23.50 -30.62
C PRO A 170 -17.61 22.74 -30.86
N THR A 171 -18.29 23.03 -31.96
CA THR A 171 -19.52 22.31 -32.37
C THR A 171 -19.23 20.98 -33.05
N ARG A 172 -17.99 20.75 -33.48
CA ARG A 172 -17.51 19.46 -34.02
C ARG A 172 -17.51 18.37 -32.94
N GLY A 173 -17.51 17.11 -33.36
CA GLY A 173 -17.34 15.98 -32.44
C GLY A 173 -16.01 16.06 -31.68
N PRO A 174 -15.93 15.51 -30.45
CA PRO A 174 -14.68 15.47 -29.68
C PRO A 174 -13.65 14.59 -30.36
N ASP A 175 -12.39 15.01 -30.29
CA ASP A 175 -11.25 14.23 -30.82
C ASP A 175 -10.97 13.01 -29.95
N PHE A 176 -11.11 13.18 -28.63
CA PHE A 176 -10.90 12.13 -27.63
C PHE A 176 -12.00 12.16 -26.57
N CYS A 177 -12.33 10.98 -26.05
CA CYS A 177 -13.24 10.79 -24.93
C CYS A 177 -12.62 9.81 -23.94
N ASP A 178 -12.71 10.12 -22.65
CA ASP A 178 -12.41 9.17 -21.58
C ASP A 178 -13.59 9.15 -20.59
N GLU A 179 -13.77 8.02 -19.90
CA GLU A 179 -14.88 7.82 -18.98
C GLU A 179 -14.38 7.26 -17.66
N PHE A 180 -14.91 7.80 -16.57
CA PHE A 180 -14.63 7.31 -15.23
C PHE A 180 -15.93 7.12 -14.45
N LYS A 181 -16.21 5.88 -14.05
CA LYS A 181 -17.30 5.56 -13.14
C LYS A 181 -16.86 5.92 -11.73
N THR A 182 -17.42 7.00 -11.18
CA THR A 182 -17.14 7.37 -9.79
C THR A 182 -17.74 6.33 -8.85
N SER A 183 -17.11 6.12 -7.69
CA SER A 183 -17.69 5.26 -6.67
C SER A 183 -18.88 5.95 -5.97
N PRO A 184 -19.91 5.22 -5.50
CA PRO A 184 -20.94 5.79 -4.63
C PRO A 184 -20.38 6.46 -3.36
N ASN A 185 -19.19 6.04 -2.90
CA ASN A 185 -18.50 6.64 -1.77
C ASN A 185 -17.35 7.60 -2.17
N GLN A 186 -17.25 8.02 -3.43
CA GLN A 186 -16.14 8.85 -3.93
C GLN A 186 -15.94 10.13 -3.08
N ALA A 187 -17.03 10.80 -2.73
CA ALA A 187 -17.00 12.02 -1.91
C ALA A 187 -16.46 11.76 -0.48
N GLN A 188 -16.70 10.56 0.08
CA GLN A 188 -16.21 10.17 1.41
C GLN A 188 -14.68 10.03 1.44
N ILE A 189 -14.08 9.68 0.29
CA ILE A 189 -12.61 9.58 0.14
C ILE A 189 -12.03 10.95 -0.23
N HIS A 190 -12.59 11.63 -1.23
CA HIS A 190 -12.07 12.93 -1.70
C HIS A 190 -12.03 14.00 -0.61
N ARG A 191 -13.03 14.04 0.28
CA ARG A 191 -13.07 15.00 1.40
C ARG A 191 -11.86 14.90 2.34
N LEU A 192 -11.20 13.73 2.40
CA LEU A 192 -10.00 13.52 3.22
C LEU A 192 -8.80 14.36 2.74
N SER A 193 -8.86 14.96 1.55
CA SER A 193 -7.86 15.90 1.05
C SER A 193 -8.06 17.34 1.54
N GLY A 194 -9.12 17.63 2.32
CA GLY A 194 -9.26 18.91 3.03
C GLY A 194 -10.67 19.53 3.01
N ASP A 195 -11.51 19.21 2.03
CA ASP A 195 -12.86 19.79 1.93
C ASP A 195 -13.91 18.90 2.64
N TYR A 196 -14.10 19.17 3.93
CA TYR A 196 -15.01 18.43 4.79
C TYR A 196 -16.46 18.96 4.79
N ASN A 197 -16.85 19.82 3.84
CA ASN A 197 -18.21 20.37 3.77
C ASN A 197 -19.28 19.27 3.83
N ALA A 198 -20.21 19.41 4.79
CA ALA A 198 -21.26 18.43 5.05
C ALA A 198 -22.18 18.19 3.85
N LEU A 199 -22.26 19.15 2.91
CA LEU A 199 -23.00 19.04 1.66
C LEU A 199 -22.63 17.79 0.82
N HIS A 200 -21.41 17.28 1.00
CA HIS A 200 -20.86 16.15 0.23
C HIS A 200 -20.99 14.80 0.93
N ILE A 201 -21.55 14.74 2.15
CA ILE A 201 -21.63 13.49 2.92
C ILE A 201 -22.94 13.31 3.69
N ASP A 202 -23.54 14.39 4.19
CA ASP A 202 -24.75 14.35 5.02
C ASP A 202 -26.02 14.54 4.17
N PRO A 203 -26.89 13.52 4.08
CA PRO A 203 -28.13 13.61 3.32
C PRO A 203 -29.09 14.68 3.84
N GLU A 204 -29.12 14.96 5.15
CA GLU A 204 -30.01 15.96 5.74
C GLU A 204 -29.56 17.37 5.33
N VAL A 205 -28.25 17.64 5.37
CA VAL A 205 -27.69 18.91 4.89
C VAL A 205 -27.93 19.08 3.40
N ALA A 206 -27.69 18.05 2.59
CA ALA A 206 -27.95 18.09 1.15
C ALA A 206 -29.43 18.35 0.83
N ALA A 207 -30.35 17.70 1.56
CA ALA A 207 -31.79 17.91 1.44
C ALA A 207 -32.21 19.34 1.84
N SER A 208 -31.60 19.90 2.90
CA SER A 208 -31.91 21.25 3.37
C SER A 208 -31.67 22.35 2.34
N VAL A 209 -30.76 22.12 1.38
CA VAL A 209 -30.46 23.05 0.27
C VAL A 209 -31.06 22.60 -1.07
N GLY A 210 -31.94 21.59 -1.05
CA GLY A 210 -32.76 21.16 -2.19
C GLY A 210 -32.16 20.06 -3.07
N PHE A 211 -31.11 19.37 -2.62
CA PHE A 211 -30.55 18.22 -3.33
C PHE A 211 -31.16 16.90 -2.85
N LYS A 212 -31.36 15.96 -3.78
CA LYS A 212 -31.95 14.65 -3.46
C LYS A 212 -31.03 13.74 -2.62
N GLN A 213 -29.73 13.99 -2.70
CA GLN A 213 -28.67 13.26 -2.01
C GLN A 213 -27.40 14.12 -2.02
N PRO A 214 -26.37 13.78 -1.21
CA PRO A 214 -25.08 14.47 -1.26
C PRO A 214 -24.48 14.50 -2.67
N ILE A 215 -23.92 15.65 -3.04
CA ILE A 215 -23.29 15.86 -4.34
C ILE A 215 -21.78 15.60 -4.27
N LEU A 216 -21.18 15.20 -5.38
CA LEU A 216 -19.72 15.10 -5.48
C LEU A 216 -19.10 16.50 -5.52
N HIS A 217 -17.92 16.66 -4.92
CA HIS A 217 -17.16 17.91 -5.01
C HIS A 217 -16.91 18.30 -6.48
N GLY A 218 -17.12 19.58 -6.81
CA GLY A 218 -16.77 20.10 -8.14
C GLY A 218 -15.27 19.91 -8.44
N LEU A 219 -14.41 20.14 -7.44
CA LEU A 219 -12.96 19.91 -7.54
C LEU A 219 -12.61 18.43 -7.75
N CYS A 220 -13.40 17.48 -7.24
CA CYS A 220 -13.22 16.06 -7.55
C CYS A 220 -13.56 15.77 -9.02
N SER A 221 -14.67 16.34 -9.52
CA SER A 221 -15.04 16.23 -10.94
C SER A 221 -13.97 16.84 -11.86
N MET A 222 -13.35 17.95 -11.42
CA MET A 222 -12.20 18.57 -12.11
C MET A 222 -10.96 17.67 -12.06
N GLY A 223 -10.73 16.97 -10.95
CA GLY A 223 -9.70 15.95 -10.82
C GLY A 223 -9.89 14.82 -11.82
N VAL A 224 -11.11 14.29 -11.94
CA VAL A 224 -11.45 13.24 -12.91
C VAL A 224 -11.18 13.71 -14.35
N ALA A 225 -11.61 14.92 -14.72
CA ALA A 225 -11.31 15.47 -16.04
C ALA A 225 -9.81 15.69 -16.27
N SER A 226 -9.09 16.15 -15.25
CA SER A 226 -7.63 16.34 -15.30
C SER A 226 -6.89 15.02 -15.52
N ARG A 227 -7.40 13.90 -14.99
CA ARG A 227 -6.79 12.58 -15.20
C ARG A 227 -6.86 12.16 -16.66
N ALA A 228 -8.02 12.34 -17.30
CA ALA A 228 -8.20 12.07 -18.72
C ALA A 228 -7.24 12.92 -19.58
N LEU A 229 -7.16 14.22 -19.29
CA LEU A 229 -6.27 15.16 -19.98
C LEU A 229 -4.78 14.78 -19.78
N TYR A 230 -4.40 14.49 -18.54
CA TYR A 230 -3.04 14.08 -18.21
C TYR A 230 -2.64 12.79 -18.94
N LYS A 231 -3.50 11.77 -18.88
CA LYS A 231 -3.30 10.47 -19.53
C LYS A 231 -3.15 10.63 -21.05
N GLN A 232 -3.98 11.48 -21.66
CA GLN A 232 -4.01 11.66 -23.11
C GLN A 232 -2.85 12.51 -23.64
N PHE A 233 -2.46 13.58 -22.94
CA PHE A 233 -1.58 14.62 -23.51
C PHE A 233 -0.22 14.77 -22.79
N CYS A 234 -0.10 14.34 -21.53
CA CYS A 234 1.15 14.48 -20.76
C CYS A 234 2.04 13.23 -20.78
N HIS A 235 1.52 12.08 -21.23
CA HIS A 235 2.28 10.85 -21.44
C HIS A 235 3.19 10.43 -20.25
N GLY A 236 2.70 10.61 -19.02
CA GLY A 236 3.43 10.21 -17.81
C GLY A 236 4.43 11.23 -17.28
N ASP A 237 4.49 12.45 -17.82
CA ASP A 237 5.30 13.55 -17.28
C ASP A 237 4.44 14.67 -16.67
N ALA A 238 4.46 14.76 -15.34
CA ALA A 238 3.77 15.81 -14.57
C ALA A 238 4.24 17.22 -14.92
N ALA A 239 5.50 17.40 -15.35
CA ALA A 239 6.04 18.72 -15.70
C ALA A 239 5.43 19.29 -16.98
N ARG A 240 4.79 18.45 -17.81
CA ARG A 240 4.07 18.87 -19.02
C ARG A 240 2.71 19.46 -18.71
N PHE A 241 2.12 19.20 -17.55
CA PHE A 241 0.86 19.81 -17.14
C PHE A 241 1.11 21.28 -16.76
N LYS A 242 0.67 22.24 -17.59
CA LYS A 242 0.96 23.67 -17.35
C LYS A 242 -0.20 24.41 -16.72
N SER A 243 -1.39 24.34 -17.31
CA SER A 243 -2.55 25.00 -16.71
C SER A 243 -3.86 24.34 -17.10
N ILE A 244 -4.85 24.51 -16.23
CA ILE A 244 -6.23 24.07 -16.46
C ILE A 244 -7.17 25.12 -15.90
N ARG A 245 -8.23 25.44 -16.65
CA ARG A 245 -9.33 26.27 -16.16
C ARG A 245 -10.67 25.66 -16.52
N VAL A 246 -11.65 25.84 -15.63
CA VAL A 246 -12.99 25.27 -15.75
C VAL A 246 -14.04 26.21 -15.21
N ARG A 247 -15.28 26.03 -15.68
CA ARG A 247 -16.48 26.52 -15.03
C ARG A 247 -17.37 25.34 -14.65
N PHE A 248 -17.80 25.31 -13.39
CA PHE A 248 -18.78 24.34 -12.91
C PHE A 248 -20.18 24.77 -13.36
N SER A 249 -20.81 23.95 -14.19
CA SER A 249 -22.10 24.28 -14.83
C SER A 249 -23.28 23.55 -14.19
N SER A 250 -23.05 22.37 -13.63
CA SER A 250 -24.08 21.55 -12.99
C SER A 250 -23.44 20.55 -12.01
N LEU A 251 -24.30 19.85 -11.28
CA LEU A 251 -23.94 18.96 -10.18
C LEU A 251 -23.66 17.54 -10.69
N CYS A 252 -22.74 16.84 -10.04
CA CYS A 252 -22.50 15.41 -10.20
C CYS A 252 -22.87 14.69 -8.90
N PHE A 253 -23.49 13.53 -8.98
CA PHE A 253 -23.73 12.68 -7.82
C PHE A 253 -22.65 11.59 -7.73
N PRO A 254 -22.17 11.23 -6.52
CA PRO A 254 -21.27 10.10 -6.35
C PRO A 254 -21.92 8.81 -6.88
N GLY A 255 -21.18 8.01 -7.64
CA GLY A 255 -21.71 6.82 -8.32
C GLY A 255 -22.04 7.06 -9.79
N GLU A 256 -22.12 8.30 -10.27
CA GLU A 256 -22.34 8.61 -11.70
C GLU A 256 -21.05 8.45 -12.52
N THR A 257 -21.20 8.31 -13.83
CA THR A 257 -20.09 8.21 -14.78
C THR A 257 -19.77 9.59 -15.35
N ILE A 258 -18.55 10.05 -15.11
CA ILE A 258 -18.04 11.30 -15.68
C ILE A 258 -17.34 10.96 -16.99
N GLN A 259 -17.88 11.46 -18.11
CA GLN A 259 -17.26 11.41 -19.44
C GLN A 259 -16.55 12.75 -19.71
N THR A 260 -15.24 12.70 -19.94
CA THR A 260 -14.44 13.86 -20.36
C THR A 260 -14.27 13.86 -21.87
N ARG A 261 -14.79 14.91 -22.52
CA ARG A 261 -14.70 15.14 -23.97
C ARG A 261 -13.63 16.16 -24.25
N MET A 262 -12.74 15.88 -25.18
CA MET A 262 -11.53 16.66 -25.42
C MET A 262 -11.41 17.01 -26.91
N TRP A 263 -11.14 18.28 -27.17
CA TRP A 263 -10.94 18.87 -28.50
C TRP A 263 -9.56 19.50 -28.55
N GLN A 264 -8.67 18.95 -29.36
CA GLN A 264 -7.33 19.49 -29.52
C GLN A 264 -7.37 20.65 -30.51
N GLU A 265 -7.09 21.87 -30.04
CA GLU A 265 -7.13 23.09 -30.87
C GLU A 265 -5.73 23.46 -31.40
N SER A 266 -4.67 23.03 -30.72
CA SER A 266 -3.29 23.19 -31.19
C SER A 266 -2.36 22.12 -30.63
N SER A 267 -1.05 22.24 -30.88
CA SER A 267 -0.04 21.32 -30.34
C SER A 267 0.04 21.32 -28.81
N SER A 268 -0.39 22.40 -28.14
CA SER A 268 -0.24 22.61 -26.69
C SER A 268 -1.53 22.95 -25.97
N GLU A 269 -2.66 23.02 -26.68
CA GLU A 269 -3.95 23.48 -26.14
C GLU A 269 -5.09 22.53 -26.47
N VAL A 270 -5.86 22.19 -25.44
CA VAL A 270 -7.03 21.32 -25.50
C VAL A 270 -8.21 22.01 -24.83
N LEU A 271 -9.34 22.09 -25.52
CA LEU A 271 -10.61 22.46 -24.93
C LEU A 271 -11.33 21.20 -24.47
N PHE A 272 -12.09 21.28 -23.38
CA PHE A 272 -12.77 20.10 -22.85
C PHE A 272 -14.07 20.41 -22.11
N GLN A 273 -14.89 19.38 -21.98
CA GLN A 273 -16.09 19.36 -21.14
C GLN A 273 -16.12 18.05 -20.35
N ALA A 274 -16.76 18.08 -19.17
CA ALA A 274 -17.11 16.87 -18.45
C ALA A 274 -18.63 16.74 -18.32
N ILE A 275 -19.16 15.55 -18.61
CA ILE A 275 -20.59 15.27 -18.68
C ILE A 275 -20.90 14.05 -17.81
N VAL A 276 -22.03 14.10 -17.11
CA VAL A 276 -22.61 12.92 -16.48
C VAL A 276 -23.30 12.09 -17.55
N LYS A 277 -22.75 10.91 -17.85
CA LYS A 277 -23.20 10.04 -18.95
C LYS A 277 -24.66 9.62 -18.79
N GLU A 278 -25.06 9.26 -17.57
CA GLU A 278 -26.41 8.76 -17.26
C GLU A 278 -27.51 9.79 -17.53
N ARG A 279 -27.20 11.08 -17.37
CA ARG A 279 -28.17 12.18 -17.50
C ARG A 279 -27.95 13.06 -18.72
N GLY A 280 -26.82 12.91 -19.41
CA GLY A 280 -26.43 13.81 -20.51
C GLY A 280 -26.19 15.26 -20.08
N VAL A 281 -25.87 15.50 -18.80
CA VAL A 281 -25.72 16.85 -18.24
C VAL A 281 -24.26 17.26 -18.17
N VAL A 282 -23.94 18.42 -18.75
CA VAL A 282 -22.60 19.05 -18.65
C VAL A 282 -22.39 19.56 -17.23
N ILE A 283 -21.40 19.00 -16.53
CA ILE A 283 -21.02 19.39 -15.16
C ILE A 283 -19.80 20.32 -15.12
N ILE A 284 -18.91 20.18 -16.10
CA ILE A 284 -17.79 21.10 -16.33
C ILE A 284 -17.89 21.60 -17.77
N ASP A 285 -17.95 22.91 -17.92
CA ASP A 285 -18.07 23.59 -19.19
C ASP A 285 -16.94 24.61 -19.41
N GLY A 286 -16.68 24.94 -20.67
CA GLY A 286 -15.65 25.90 -21.05
C GLY A 286 -14.24 25.54 -20.54
N GLY A 287 -13.94 24.23 -20.46
CA GLY A 287 -12.64 23.75 -20.02
C GLY A 287 -11.56 24.12 -21.02
N LYS A 288 -10.43 24.65 -20.52
CA LYS A 288 -9.21 24.85 -21.31
C LYS A 288 -8.03 24.27 -20.54
N PHE A 289 -7.27 23.43 -21.22
CA PHE A 289 -6.07 22.77 -20.71
C PHE A 289 -4.89 23.14 -21.61
N VAL A 290 -3.78 23.50 -20.98
CA VAL A 290 -2.51 23.82 -21.66
C VAL A 290 -1.44 22.87 -21.13
N PHE A 291 -0.69 22.29 -22.06
CA PHE A 291 0.39 21.37 -21.76
C PHE A 291 1.63 21.69 -22.62
N ASP A 292 2.79 21.22 -22.19
CA ASP A 292 4.03 21.37 -22.96
C ASP A 292 4.09 20.33 -24.09
N PRO A 293 4.17 20.75 -25.37
CA PRO A 293 4.32 19.83 -26.50
C PRO A 293 5.76 19.33 -26.67
N SER A 294 6.75 20.02 -26.10
CA SER A 294 8.18 19.85 -26.37
C SER A 294 8.95 19.31 -25.17
N ALA A 295 8.96 17.98 -24.99
CA ALA A 295 9.96 17.32 -24.13
C ALA A 295 10.18 15.86 -24.55
N SER A 296 11.23 15.62 -25.35
CA SER A 296 12.05 14.41 -25.23
C SER A 296 13.08 14.69 -24.13
N SER A 297 13.13 13.83 -23.11
CA SER A 297 14.21 13.64 -22.13
C SER A 297 15.08 14.87 -21.82
N ARG A 298 14.68 15.69 -20.85
CA ARG A 298 15.61 16.63 -20.17
C ARG A 298 15.46 16.50 -18.66
N LEU A 299 16.11 15.49 -18.09
CA LEU A 299 16.58 15.59 -16.71
C LEU A 299 17.79 16.56 -16.69
N PRO A 300 17.93 17.44 -15.69
CA PRO A 300 19.10 18.30 -15.56
C PRO A 300 20.34 17.45 -15.27
N LYS A 301 21.34 17.53 -16.16
CA LYS A 301 22.70 17.03 -15.90
C LYS A 301 23.43 18.04 -15.00
N THR A 302 23.86 17.61 -13.83
CA THR A 302 24.98 18.21 -13.11
C THR A 302 26.21 17.30 -13.28
N GLY A 303 27.29 17.84 -13.85
CA GLY A 303 28.57 17.14 -14.09
C GLY A 303 29.34 16.84 -12.79
N SER A 304 30.36 15.99 -12.72
CA SER A 304 31.32 15.36 -13.68
C SER A 304 32.23 14.41 -12.85
N PRO A 305 33.28 13.68 -13.35
CA PRO A 305 33.64 13.24 -14.71
C PRO A 305 33.98 11.72 -14.87
N SER A 306 33.81 11.24 -16.11
CA SER A 306 34.56 10.20 -16.87
C SER A 306 35.14 8.94 -16.20
N PHE A 307 34.68 7.75 -16.65
CA PHE A 307 35.55 6.70 -17.22
C PHE A 307 34.79 5.87 -18.26
N MET A 308 35.54 5.35 -19.25
CA MET A 308 35.13 4.86 -20.56
C MET A 308 34.29 3.56 -20.60
N SER A 309 33.43 3.49 -21.63
CA SER A 309 33.11 2.33 -22.49
C SER A 309 32.69 0.98 -21.88
N SER A 310 31.43 0.61 -22.10
CA SER A 310 31.07 -0.71 -22.66
C SER A 310 29.60 -0.72 -23.08
N SER A 311 29.32 -0.89 -24.37
CA SER A 311 27.98 -1.21 -24.87
C SER A 311 27.47 -2.51 -24.24
N ARG A 312 26.31 -2.48 -23.57
CA ARG A 312 25.49 -3.67 -23.34
C ARG A 312 24.07 -3.41 -23.80
N ALA A 313 23.53 -4.43 -24.46
CA ALA A 313 22.18 -4.54 -25.02
C ALA A 313 21.08 -4.35 -23.95
N PRO A 314 19.81 -4.14 -24.33
CA PRO A 314 18.77 -3.71 -23.41
C PRO A 314 18.48 -4.80 -22.38
N THR A 315 18.66 -4.49 -21.10
CA THR A 315 18.27 -5.35 -19.97
C THR A 315 16.75 -5.37 -19.85
N GLU A 316 16.16 -6.56 -19.95
CA GLU A 316 14.75 -6.79 -19.60
C GLU A 316 14.50 -6.35 -18.15
N HIS A 317 13.70 -5.31 -17.94
CA HIS A 317 13.27 -4.91 -16.60
C HIS A 317 12.46 -6.04 -15.97
N LEU A 318 13.00 -6.62 -14.90
CA LEU A 318 12.37 -7.69 -14.13
C LEU A 318 11.05 -7.15 -13.55
N SER A 319 9.92 -7.79 -13.87
CA SER A 319 8.59 -7.47 -13.34
C SER A 319 8.59 -7.28 -11.81
N ILE A 320 7.81 -6.34 -11.27
CA ILE A 320 7.67 -6.08 -9.83
C ILE A 320 7.40 -7.37 -9.04
N ARG A 321 6.57 -8.26 -9.59
CA ARG A 321 6.27 -9.57 -8.96
C ARG A 321 7.53 -10.43 -8.86
N THR A 322 8.35 -10.42 -9.90
CA THR A 322 9.62 -11.15 -9.94
C THR A 322 10.64 -10.52 -8.99
N LYS A 323 10.73 -9.19 -8.91
CA LYS A 323 11.59 -8.50 -7.92
C LYS A 323 11.23 -8.84 -6.49
N SER A 324 9.94 -8.74 -6.11
CA SER A 324 9.48 -9.11 -4.77
C SER A 324 9.69 -10.61 -4.47
N LEU A 325 9.52 -11.47 -5.48
CA LEU A 325 9.80 -12.89 -5.34
C LEU A 325 11.30 -13.16 -5.11
N VAL A 326 12.18 -12.51 -5.86
CA VAL A 326 13.64 -12.64 -5.71
C VAL A 326 14.09 -12.07 -4.37
N ALA A 327 13.67 -10.86 -4.01
CA ALA A 327 13.97 -10.26 -2.70
C ALA A 327 13.45 -11.13 -1.54
N GLY A 328 12.23 -11.67 -1.66
CA GLY A 328 11.65 -12.60 -0.69
C GLY A 328 12.39 -13.94 -0.60
N SER A 329 12.97 -14.41 -1.70
CA SER A 329 13.78 -15.62 -1.75
C SER A 329 15.15 -15.40 -1.10
N VAL A 330 15.81 -14.29 -1.43
CA VAL A 330 17.10 -13.88 -0.84
C VAL A 330 16.95 -13.68 0.67
N SER A 331 15.86 -13.04 1.11
CA SER A 331 15.62 -12.84 2.54
C SER A 331 15.33 -14.15 3.28
N GLY A 332 14.57 -15.05 2.64
CA GLY A 332 14.34 -16.40 3.15
C GLY A 332 15.66 -17.18 3.31
N MET A 333 16.54 -17.14 2.31
CA MET A 333 17.85 -17.79 2.36
C MET A 333 18.73 -17.23 3.47
N ALA A 334 18.79 -15.90 3.62
CA ALA A 334 19.56 -15.25 4.68
C ALA A 334 19.04 -15.58 6.09
N SER A 335 17.72 -15.64 6.26
CA SER A 335 17.10 -16.09 7.50
C SER A 335 17.48 -17.53 7.83
N VAL A 336 17.48 -18.43 6.84
CA VAL A 336 17.94 -19.82 7.05
C VAL A 336 19.39 -19.84 7.53
N VAL A 337 20.31 -19.07 6.92
CA VAL A 337 21.72 -19.03 7.33
C VAL A 337 21.85 -18.67 8.82
N ILE A 338 21.18 -17.61 9.27
CA ILE A 338 21.30 -17.13 10.65
C ILE A 338 20.62 -18.10 11.64
N CYS A 339 19.49 -18.69 11.27
CA CYS A 339 18.67 -19.46 12.19
C CYS A 339 18.96 -20.97 12.17
N HIS A 340 19.69 -21.48 11.19
CA HIS A 340 19.96 -22.93 11.07
C HIS A 340 20.69 -23.53 12.29
N PRO A 341 21.62 -22.83 12.99
CA PRO A 341 22.17 -23.34 14.24
C PRO A 341 21.10 -23.65 15.29
N LEU A 342 20.09 -22.80 15.44
CA LEU A 342 18.98 -23.02 16.37
C LEU A 342 18.09 -24.18 15.93
N ASP A 343 17.86 -24.34 14.62
CA ASP A 343 17.13 -25.50 14.09
C ASP A 343 17.83 -26.81 14.41
N THR A 344 19.14 -26.87 14.19
CA THR A 344 19.93 -28.07 14.46
C THR A 344 19.85 -28.46 15.94
N ILE A 345 19.98 -27.49 16.85
CA ILE A 345 19.88 -27.74 18.29
C ILE A 345 18.46 -28.18 18.67
N ARG A 346 17.43 -27.52 18.14
CA ARG A 346 16.02 -27.90 18.37
C ARG A 346 15.77 -29.34 17.97
N THR A 347 16.12 -29.70 16.74
CA THR A 347 15.87 -31.04 16.18
C THR A 347 16.67 -32.10 16.94
N ARG A 348 17.91 -31.81 17.37
CA ARG A 348 18.70 -32.72 18.21
C ARG A 348 18.09 -32.93 19.60
N LEU A 349 17.57 -31.88 20.21
CA LEU A 349 16.87 -31.98 21.49
C LEU A 349 15.59 -32.80 21.39
N GLN A 350 14.85 -32.67 20.29
CA GLN A 350 13.60 -33.41 20.05
C GLN A 350 13.85 -34.89 19.75
N LEU A 351 14.88 -35.21 18.97
CA LEU A 351 15.10 -36.55 18.42
C LEU A 351 16.04 -37.42 19.25
N SER A 352 16.81 -36.84 20.16
CA SER A 352 17.79 -37.56 21.00
C SER A 352 17.60 -37.21 22.46
N SER A 353 16.42 -37.56 22.99
CA SER A 353 15.96 -37.27 24.34
C SER A 353 16.89 -37.80 25.44
N SER A 354 17.51 -38.97 25.23
CA SER A 354 18.44 -39.58 26.17
C SER A 354 19.85 -38.98 26.16
N ARG A 355 20.24 -38.27 25.10
CA ARG A 355 21.62 -37.83 24.89
C ARG A 355 21.92 -36.42 25.42
N PHE A 356 20.92 -35.53 25.40
CA PHE A 356 21.10 -34.12 25.76
C PHE A 356 20.24 -33.72 26.95
N HIS A 357 20.86 -33.24 28.03
CA HIS A 357 20.15 -32.85 29.25
C HIS A 357 19.49 -31.46 29.14
N GLY A 358 19.89 -30.64 28.15
CA GLY A 358 19.33 -29.31 27.94
C GLY A 358 19.95 -28.56 26.76
N PHE A 359 19.45 -27.34 26.52
CA PHE A 359 19.85 -26.50 25.37
C PHE A 359 21.36 -26.22 25.34
N PHE A 360 21.92 -25.63 26.40
CA PHE A 360 23.34 -25.30 26.47
C PHE A 360 24.24 -26.54 26.42
N HIS A 361 23.80 -27.66 26.98
CA HIS A 361 24.51 -28.93 26.90
C HIS A 361 24.58 -29.43 25.44
N CYS A 362 23.46 -29.37 24.71
CA CYS A 362 23.43 -29.75 23.29
C CYS A 362 24.32 -28.85 22.42
N VAL A 363 24.35 -27.53 22.69
CA VAL A 363 25.23 -26.59 22.00
C VAL A 363 26.69 -26.93 22.25
N LYS A 364 27.09 -27.04 23.52
CA LYS A 364 28.48 -27.35 23.91
C LYS A 364 28.95 -28.68 23.32
N GLN A 365 28.14 -29.72 23.44
CA GLN A 365 28.47 -31.05 22.94
C GLN A 365 28.55 -31.08 21.40
N THR A 366 27.71 -30.32 20.70
CA THR A 366 27.76 -30.22 19.23
C THR A 366 29.08 -29.62 18.78
N ILE A 367 29.47 -28.50 19.40
CA ILE A 367 30.69 -27.78 19.04
C ILE A 367 31.93 -28.62 19.37
N GLN A 368 31.93 -29.31 20.52
CA GLN A 368 33.06 -30.15 20.93
C GLN A 368 33.27 -31.37 20.01
N GLN A 369 32.19 -32.02 19.57
CA GLN A 369 32.27 -33.27 18.81
C GLN A 369 32.36 -33.05 17.30
N GLU A 370 31.73 -31.99 16.78
CA GLU A 370 31.55 -31.78 15.33
C GLU A 370 32.00 -30.40 14.85
N SER A 371 32.57 -29.59 15.75
CA SER A 371 32.90 -28.18 15.50
C SER A 371 31.66 -27.34 15.14
N ILE A 372 31.88 -26.08 14.75
CA ILE A 372 30.84 -25.13 14.32
C ILE A 372 30.10 -25.65 13.08
N ARG A 373 30.77 -26.44 12.24
CA ARG A 373 30.16 -27.08 11.06
C ARG A 373 29.03 -28.04 11.44
N GLY A 374 29.09 -28.67 12.62
CA GLY A 374 28.02 -29.53 13.14
C GLY A 374 26.69 -28.80 13.30
N LEU A 375 26.72 -27.49 13.62
CA LEU A 375 25.52 -26.66 13.75
C LEU A 375 24.81 -26.43 12.41
N TYR A 376 25.52 -26.60 11.28
CA TYR A 376 25.00 -26.43 9.92
C TYR A 376 24.66 -27.75 9.22
N LYS A 377 24.60 -28.87 9.94
CA LYS A 377 24.17 -30.15 9.37
C LYS A 377 22.74 -30.08 8.85
N GLY A 378 22.52 -30.58 7.64
CA GLY A 378 21.21 -30.54 6.98
C GLY A 378 20.82 -29.15 6.46
N PHE A 379 21.76 -28.22 6.29
CA PHE A 379 21.50 -26.85 5.80
C PHE A 379 21.10 -26.75 4.33
N LEU A 380 21.71 -27.55 3.45
CA LEU A 380 21.49 -27.44 2.00
C LEU A 380 20.02 -27.62 1.57
N PRO A 381 19.27 -28.65 2.04
CA PRO A 381 17.88 -28.82 1.65
C PRO A 381 16.99 -27.58 1.92
N PRO A 382 16.91 -27.02 3.15
CA PRO A 382 16.07 -25.86 3.41
C PRO A 382 16.56 -24.58 2.74
N PHE A 383 17.88 -24.42 2.53
CA PHE A 383 18.45 -23.25 1.85
C PHE A 383 18.03 -23.18 0.38
N LEU A 384 18.25 -24.26 -0.38
CA LEU A 384 17.94 -24.30 -1.82
C LEU A 384 16.44 -24.25 -2.11
N SER A 385 15.61 -24.65 -1.14
CA SER A 385 14.16 -24.74 -1.33
C SER A 385 13.42 -23.43 -1.00
N GLN A 386 14.08 -22.42 -0.43
CA GLN A 386 13.41 -21.18 0.00
C GLN A 386 12.68 -20.45 -1.13
N GLY A 387 13.31 -20.32 -2.30
CA GLY A 387 12.67 -19.65 -3.44
C GLY A 387 11.41 -20.35 -3.91
N VAL A 388 11.44 -21.68 -3.94
CA VAL A 388 10.28 -22.51 -4.33
C VAL A 388 9.15 -22.37 -3.31
N TYR A 389 9.47 -22.40 -2.00
CA TYR A 389 8.46 -22.23 -0.95
C TYR A 389 7.74 -20.90 -1.04
N LYS A 390 8.50 -19.81 -1.24
CA LYS A 390 7.93 -18.46 -1.34
C LYS A 390 7.08 -18.30 -2.60
N ALA A 391 7.54 -18.83 -3.74
CA ALA A 391 6.77 -18.82 -4.98
C ALA A 391 5.42 -19.53 -4.82
N VAL A 392 5.44 -20.76 -4.29
CA VAL A 392 4.22 -21.58 -4.16
C VAL A 392 3.24 -20.99 -3.16
N ILE A 393 3.73 -20.53 -2.00
CA ILE A 393 2.87 -19.85 -1.02
C ILE A 393 2.24 -18.60 -1.65
N PHE A 394 3.03 -17.74 -2.29
CA PHE A 394 2.53 -16.48 -2.85
C PHE A 394 1.53 -16.72 -3.98
N THR A 395 1.86 -17.56 -4.96
CA THR A 395 0.97 -17.85 -6.09
C THR A 395 -0.33 -18.49 -5.62
N THR A 396 -0.25 -19.52 -4.77
CA THR A 396 -1.45 -20.22 -4.27
C THR A 396 -2.33 -19.27 -3.47
N SER A 397 -1.72 -18.47 -2.60
CA SER A 397 -2.45 -17.54 -1.74
C SER A 397 -3.03 -16.35 -2.51
N SER A 398 -2.36 -15.88 -3.57
CA SER A 398 -2.85 -14.81 -4.45
C SER A 398 -4.04 -15.27 -5.29
N THR A 399 -3.92 -16.43 -5.96
CA THR A 399 -5.01 -17.02 -6.76
C THR A 399 -6.24 -17.32 -5.90
N LEU A 400 -6.05 -17.85 -4.68
CA LEU A 400 -7.18 -18.11 -3.78
C LEU A 400 -7.90 -16.83 -3.35
N ARG A 401 -7.17 -15.75 -3.03
CA ARG A 401 -7.77 -14.49 -2.57
C ARG A 401 -8.50 -13.73 -3.67
N HIS A 402 -7.97 -13.73 -4.89
CA HIS A 402 -8.48 -12.88 -5.98
C HIS A 402 -9.37 -13.65 -6.96
N ASP A 403 -9.02 -14.89 -7.30
CA ASP A 403 -9.61 -15.60 -8.44
C ASP A 403 -10.55 -16.73 -8.02
N VAL A 404 -10.47 -17.22 -6.78
CA VAL A 404 -11.28 -18.37 -6.31
C VAL A 404 -12.30 -17.96 -5.27
N LEU A 405 -11.88 -17.55 -4.07
CA LEU A 405 -12.78 -17.34 -2.93
C LEU A 405 -13.89 -16.28 -3.19
N PRO A 406 -13.63 -15.16 -3.91
CA PRO A 406 -14.68 -14.19 -4.23
C PRO A 406 -15.77 -14.74 -5.18
N HIS A 407 -15.45 -15.78 -5.96
CA HIS A 407 -16.35 -16.36 -6.96
C HIS A 407 -17.13 -17.58 -6.44
N VAL A 408 -16.88 -18.02 -5.19
CA VAL A 408 -17.63 -19.11 -4.56
C VAL A 408 -18.87 -18.55 -3.85
N SER A 409 -20.01 -18.62 -4.53
CA SER A 409 -21.32 -18.09 -4.08
C SER A 409 -21.78 -18.62 -2.72
N ILE A 410 -21.41 -19.85 -2.34
CA ILE A 410 -21.75 -20.45 -1.03
C ILE A 410 -21.01 -19.76 0.12
N LEU A 411 -19.80 -19.24 -0.12
CA LEU A 411 -18.94 -18.69 0.92
C LEU A 411 -19.07 -17.16 1.06
N GLN A 412 -19.61 -16.46 0.05
CA GLN A 412 -19.83 -15.00 0.07
C GLN A 412 -20.54 -14.45 1.32
N PRO A 413 -21.61 -15.05 1.89
CA PRO A 413 -22.28 -14.49 3.06
C PRO A 413 -21.44 -14.55 4.35
N VAL A 414 -20.38 -15.37 4.39
CA VAL A 414 -19.52 -15.57 5.57
C VAL A 414 -18.09 -15.04 5.33
N LEU A 415 -17.76 -14.69 4.08
CA LEU A 415 -16.41 -14.28 3.67
C LEU A 415 -16.07 -12.87 4.16
N THR A 416 -15.45 -12.76 5.33
CA THR A 416 -14.78 -11.52 5.75
C THR A 416 -13.37 -11.43 5.16
N PRO A 417 -12.75 -10.25 5.04
CA PRO A 417 -11.37 -10.11 4.57
C PRO A 417 -10.36 -10.93 5.38
N THR A 418 -10.58 -11.02 6.69
CA THR A 418 -9.78 -11.84 7.61
C THR A 418 -9.95 -13.33 7.35
N LEU A 419 -11.21 -13.79 7.19
CA LEU A 419 -11.49 -15.21 6.92
C LEU A 419 -10.97 -15.63 5.54
N THR A 420 -11.08 -14.75 4.54
CA THR A 420 -10.51 -14.96 3.19
C THR A 420 -9.00 -15.15 3.27
N SER A 421 -8.32 -14.30 4.04
CA SER A 421 -6.87 -14.38 4.22
C SER A 421 -6.43 -15.61 5.01
N LEU A 422 -7.23 -16.03 5.99
CA LEU A 422 -7.00 -17.22 6.80
C LEU A 422 -7.15 -18.50 5.96
N ILE A 423 -8.24 -18.63 5.19
CA ILE A 423 -8.48 -19.78 4.31
C ILE A 423 -7.42 -19.85 3.22
N ALA A 424 -7.16 -18.73 2.53
CA ALA A 424 -6.13 -18.68 1.49
C ALA A 424 -4.73 -18.97 2.06
N GLY A 425 -4.44 -18.57 3.30
CA GLY A 425 -3.19 -18.90 4.00
C GLY A 425 -3.09 -20.37 4.37
N ALA A 426 -4.15 -20.96 4.95
CA ALA A 426 -4.18 -22.35 5.36
C ALA A 426 -4.05 -23.31 4.17
N VAL A 427 -4.76 -23.05 3.07
CA VAL A 427 -4.68 -23.86 1.85
C VAL A 427 -3.30 -23.71 1.20
N ALA A 428 -2.76 -22.48 1.09
CA ALA A 428 -1.42 -22.28 0.56
C ALA A 428 -0.35 -22.98 1.42
N GLY A 429 -0.51 -22.98 2.75
CA GLY A 429 0.34 -23.74 3.67
C GLY A 429 0.24 -25.25 3.46
N GLY A 430 -0.97 -25.77 3.28
CA GLY A 430 -1.20 -27.19 2.98
C GLY A 430 -0.57 -27.65 1.67
N VAL A 431 -0.71 -26.85 0.60
CA VAL A 431 -0.04 -27.10 -0.69
C VAL A 431 1.48 -27.06 -0.53
N ASN A 432 1.99 -26.06 0.19
CA ASN A 432 3.42 -25.94 0.47
C ASN A 432 3.96 -27.11 1.32
N ALA A 433 3.16 -27.70 2.20
CA ALA A 433 3.57 -28.83 3.03
C ALA A 433 3.99 -30.07 2.20
N VAL A 434 3.41 -30.26 1.01
CA VAL A 434 3.81 -31.32 0.07
C VAL A 434 5.25 -31.14 -0.40
N LEU A 435 5.71 -29.89 -0.55
CA LEU A 435 7.09 -29.57 -0.94
C LEU A 435 8.04 -29.54 0.26
N VAL A 436 7.57 -29.07 1.41
CA VAL A 436 8.38 -28.94 2.62
C VAL A 436 8.70 -30.29 3.25
N THR A 437 7.75 -31.23 3.27
CA THR A 437 7.90 -32.53 3.93
C THR A 437 9.15 -33.31 3.49
N PRO A 438 9.44 -33.52 2.19
CA PRO A 438 10.65 -34.22 1.77
C PRO A 438 11.94 -33.52 2.17
N VAL A 439 11.93 -32.19 2.15
CA VAL A 439 13.10 -31.37 2.52
C VAL A 439 13.36 -31.42 4.02
N GLU A 440 12.31 -31.31 4.85
CA GLU A 440 12.41 -31.46 6.30
C GLU A 440 12.82 -32.88 6.70
N LEU A 441 12.32 -33.90 6.02
CA LEU A 441 12.70 -35.29 6.26
C LEU A 441 14.20 -35.50 6.08
N VAL A 442 14.75 -35.04 4.95
CA VAL A 442 16.19 -35.14 4.68
C VAL A 442 17.00 -34.33 5.69
N ARG A 443 16.57 -33.11 6.02
CA ARG A 443 17.20 -32.28 7.06
C ARG A 443 17.24 -33.01 8.39
N ASN A 444 16.11 -33.50 8.88
CA ASN A 444 15.99 -34.12 10.19
C ASN A 444 16.88 -35.38 10.27
N ARG A 445 16.86 -36.23 9.23
CA ARG A 445 17.70 -37.44 9.17
C ARG A 445 19.20 -37.14 9.18
N LEU A 446 19.63 -36.04 8.54
CA LEU A 446 21.03 -35.59 8.58
C LEU A 446 21.39 -34.99 9.94
N GLN A 447 20.47 -34.30 10.61
CA GLN A 447 20.71 -33.65 11.91
C GLN A 447 20.81 -34.64 13.08
N VAL A 448 20.12 -35.79 13.01
CA VAL A 448 20.20 -36.89 13.99
C VAL A 448 21.57 -37.55 14.03
N GLN A 449 22.32 -37.52 12.92
CA GLN A 449 23.61 -38.17 12.85
C GLN A 449 24.65 -37.39 13.64
N TYR A 450 25.02 -37.97 14.77
CA TYR A 450 25.87 -37.37 15.78
C TYR A 450 27.12 -38.24 15.95
N ASP A 451 27.93 -38.28 14.91
CA ASP A 451 29.25 -38.92 14.91
C ASP A 451 30.11 -38.46 13.72
N ASN A 452 31.42 -38.33 13.97
CA ASN A 452 32.43 -37.96 12.98
C ASN A 452 33.20 -39.18 12.42
N GLN A 453 33.01 -40.36 13.01
CA GLN A 453 33.60 -41.59 12.48
C GLN A 453 32.94 -41.98 11.14
N SER A 454 33.78 -42.22 10.13
CA SER A 454 33.39 -42.56 8.77
C SER A 454 32.52 -43.82 8.68
N GLU A 455 32.74 -44.76 9.61
CA GLU A 455 32.12 -46.09 9.62
C GLU A 455 30.71 -46.11 10.24
N SER A 456 30.40 -45.23 11.20
CA SER A 456 29.08 -45.12 11.84
C SER A 456 28.12 -44.16 11.10
N ARG A 457 28.63 -43.42 10.10
CA ARG A 457 27.85 -42.42 9.35
C ARG A 457 26.94 -43.06 8.31
N LYS A 458 25.64 -43.18 8.63
CA LYS A 458 24.61 -43.71 7.72
C LYS A 458 24.38 -42.87 6.44
N TYR A 459 24.67 -41.56 6.42
CA TYR A 459 24.48 -40.68 5.25
C TYR A 459 25.69 -39.79 5.02
N LYS A 460 26.25 -39.82 3.81
CA LYS A 460 27.42 -39.00 3.43
C LYS A 460 27.07 -37.53 3.13
N GLY A 461 25.79 -37.24 2.87
CA GLY A 461 25.28 -35.92 2.55
C GLY A 461 23.85 -35.96 2.03
N THR A 462 23.32 -34.81 1.60
CA THR A 462 21.93 -34.64 1.11
C THR A 462 21.55 -35.61 0.00
N GLY A 463 22.32 -35.65 -1.09
CA GLY A 463 22.02 -36.52 -2.25
C GLY A 463 22.11 -38.01 -1.92
N HIS A 464 23.06 -38.40 -1.06
CA HIS A 464 23.16 -39.78 -0.57
C HIS A 464 21.97 -40.15 0.31
N CYS A 465 21.53 -39.24 1.19
CA CYS A 465 20.34 -39.45 2.02
C CYS A 465 19.11 -39.69 1.14
N ILE A 466 18.82 -38.81 0.18
CA ILE A 466 17.67 -38.95 -0.74
C ILE A 466 17.72 -40.30 -1.47
N ARG A 467 18.86 -40.63 -2.10
CA ARG A 467 19.03 -41.89 -2.83
C ARG A 467 18.82 -43.11 -1.94
N GLN A 468 19.31 -43.06 -0.70
CA GLN A 468 19.18 -44.15 0.25
C GLN A 468 17.74 -44.31 0.73
N VAL A 469 17.05 -43.22 1.10
CA VAL A 469 15.63 -43.26 1.51
C VAL A 469 14.77 -43.84 0.40
N VAL A 470 14.91 -43.35 -0.83
CA VAL A 470 14.11 -43.85 -1.96
C VAL A 470 14.37 -45.34 -2.24
N ARG A 471 15.62 -45.80 -2.09
CA ARG A 471 15.98 -47.22 -2.29
C ARG A 471 15.53 -48.12 -1.15
N SER A 472 15.64 -47.71 0.11
CA SER A 472 15.33 -48.58 1.26
C SER A 472 13.85 -48.55 1.63
N GLU A 473 13.25 -47.37 1.62
CA GLU A 473 11.89 -47.10 2.14
C GLU A 473 10.85 -46.88 1.04
N GLY A 474 11.29 -46.61 -0.19
CA GLY A 474 10.43 -46.31 -1.33
C GLY A 474 10.23 -44.81 -1.55
N LEU A 475 9.63 -44.45 -2.68
CA LEU A 475 9.46 -43.06 -3.08
C LEU A 475 8.48 -42.29 -2.16
N THR A 476 7.41 -42.94 -1.73
CA THR A 476 6.37 -42.33 -0.88
C THR A 476 6.88 -42.01 0.53
N ALA A 477 7.98 -42.64 0.97
CA ALA A 477 8.58 -42.38 2.27
C ALA A 477 9.07 -40.93 2.43
N MET A 478 9.35 -40.24 1.32
CA MET A 478 9.71 -38.82 1.31
C MET A 478 8.60 -37.91 1.87
N TRP A 479 7.35 -38.37 1.88
CA TRP A 479 6.19 -37.65 2.44
C TRP A 479 5.75 -38.17 3.82
N LYS A 480 6.58 -38.97 4.47
CA LYS A 480 6.30 -39.45 5.84
C LYS A 480 6.15 -38.25 6.78
N GLY A 481 5.03 -38.20 7.51
CA GLY A 481 4.70 -37.08 8.40
C GLY A 481 4.00 -35.88 7.73
N LEU A 482 3.57 -36.00 6.47
CA LEU A 482 2.84 -34.93 5.77
C LEU A 482 1.59 -34.48 6.54
N THR A 483 0.75 -35.42 7.01
CA THR A 483 -0.47 -35.09 7.79
C THR A 483 -0.15 -34.25 9.02
N THR A 484 0.90 -34.62 9.78
CA THR A 484 1.32 -33.86 10.95
C THR A 484 1.87 -32.49 10.57
N THR A 485 2.55 -32.38 9.42
CA THR A 485 3.07 -31.11 8.89
C THR A 485 1.94 -30.15 8.54
N VAL A 486 0.89 -30.64 7.85
CA VAL A 486 -0.29 -29.84 7.49
C VAL A 486 -1.03 -29.38 8.74
N ILE A 487 -1.25 -30.27 9.72
CA ILE A 487 -1.95 -29.92 10.97
C ILE A 487 -1.14 -28.88 11.75
N ARG A 488 0.18 -29.07 11.89
CA ARG A 488 1.08 -28.11 12.55
C ARG A 488 0.95 -26.72 11.92
N ASP A 489 1.02 -26.64 10.59
CA ASP A 489 1.01 -25.36 9.88
C ASP A 489 -0.35 -24.66 9.97
N ALA A 490 -1.44 -25.40 9.76
CA ALA A 490 -2.80 -24.87 9.83
C ALA A 490 -3.14 -24.36 11.24
N THR A 491 -2.87 -25.17 12.26
CA THR A 491 -3.15 -24.80 13.66
C THR A 491 -2.23 -23.69 14.15
N GLY A 492 -0.94 -23.75 13.83
CA GLY A 492 0.01 -22.71 14.19
C GLY A 492 -0.40 -21.35 13.63
N VAL A 493 -0.73 -21.27 12.33
CA VAL A 493 -1.15 -20.01 11.70
C VAL A 493 -2.45 -19.48 12.32
N ALA A 494 -3.43 -20.33 12.59
CA ALA A 494 -4.68 -19.91 13.22
C ALA A 494 -4.44 -19.27 14.60
N PHE A 495 -3.61 -19.91 15.44
CA PHE A 495 -3.29 -19.40 16.76
C PHE A 495 -2.32 -18.21 16.76
N TYR A 496 -1.50 -18.06 15.72
CA TYR A 496 -0.71 -16.85 15.50
C TYR A 496 -1.62 -15.63 15.36
N PHE A 497 -2.59 -15.70 14.44
CA PHE A 497 -3.51 -14.59 14.18
C PHE A 497 -4.43 -14.33 15.37
N LEU A 498 -4.93 -15.38 16.01
CA LEU A 498 -5.72 -15.22 17.24
C LEU A 498 -4.93 -14.47 18.34
N GLY A 499 -3.68 -14.87 18.57
CA GLY A 499 -2.81 -14.19 19.55
C GLY A 499 -2.51 -12.75 19.15
N TYR A 500 -2.22 -12.51 17.87
CA TYR A 500 -1.97 -11.18 17.31
C TYR A 500 -3.17 -10.26 17.48
N ASP A 501 -4.37 -10.69 17.07
CA ASP A 501 -5.59 -9.89 17.08
C ASP A 501 -6.04 -9.55 18.52
N LEU A 502 -5.98 -10.51 19.45
CA LEU A 502 -6.33 -10.28 20.85
C LEU A 502 -5.42 -9.24 21.51
N VAL A 503 -4.12 -9.30 21.24
CA VAL A 503 -3.15 -8.34 21.79
C VAL A 503 -3.32 -6.98 21.14
N LYS A 504 -3.46 -6.93 19.82
CA LYS A 504 -3.68 -5.68 19.09
C LYS A 504 -4.96 -4.99 19.57
N GLN A 505 -6.06 -5.71 19.68
CA GLN A 505 -7.33 -5.15 20.17
C GLN A 505 -7.21 -4.63 21.60
N ARG A 506 -6.60 -5.39 22.52
CA ARG A 506 -6.43 -4.94 23.91
C ARG A 506 -5.54 -3.70 24.02
N MET A 507 -4.39 -3.68 23.34
CA MET A 507 -3.45 -2.56 23.41
C MET A 507 -3.98 -1.31 22.71
N SER A 508 -4.70 -1.46 21.59
CA SER A 508 -5.38 -0.34 20.91
C SER A 508 -6.48 0.27 21.77
N THR A 509 -7.25 -0.55 22.51
CA THR A 509 -8.29 -0.05 23.43
C THR A 509 -7.73 0.67 24.66
N SER A 510 -6.54 0.29 25.13
CA SER A 510 -5.90 0.95 26.28
C SER A 510 -5.32 2.34 25.97
N GLY A 511 -5.11 2.69 24.68
CA GLY A 511 -4.60 4.00 24.25
C GLY A 511 -3.19 4.37 24.76
N THR A 512 -2.51 3.45 25.46
CA THR A 512 -1.28 3.74 26.23
C THR A 512 0.01 3.51 25.43
N PHE A 513 -0.06 2.83 24.29
CA PHE A 513 1.11 2.42 23.50
C PHE A 513 1.03 2.97 22.06
N GLY A 514 2.16 3.50 21.57
CA GLY A 514 2.27 3.92 20.17
C GLY A 514 2.06 2.77 19.19
N GLU A 515 1.64 3.09 17.96
CA GLU A 515 1.26 2.11 16.93
C GLU A 515 2.36 1.07 16.66
N THR A 516 3.61 1.51 16.53
CA THR A 516 4.76 0.62 16.31
C THR A 516 4.98 -0.35 17.48
N ALA A 517 4.85 0.13 18.73
CA ALA A 517 5.02 -0.71 19.92
C ALA A 517 3.90 -1.76 20.02
N THR A 518 2.66 -1.37 19.71
CA THR A 518 1.51 -2.27 19.64
C THR A 518 1.70 -3.35 18.58
N LEU A 519 2.12 -2.99 17.37
CA LEU A 519 2.36 -3.95 16.28
C LEU A 519 3.49 -4.94 16.61
N LEU A 520 4.59 -4.46 17.18
CA LEU A 520 5.72 -5.31 17.57
C LEU A 520 5.33 -6.29 18.69
N THR A 521 4.59 -5.80 19.69
CA THR A 521 4.14 -6.62 20.82
C THR A 521 3.11 -7.67 20.39
N ALA A 522 2.14 -7.28 19.55
CA ALA A 522 1.16 -8.19 18.95
C ALA A 522 1.85 -9.25 18.08
N GLY A 523 2.85 -8.86 17.27
CA GLY A 523 3.65 -9.80 16.47
C GLY A 523 4.42 -10.81 17.32
N ALA A 524 5.08 -10.34 18.40
CA ALA A 524 5.83 -11.20 19.31
C ALA A 524 4.93 -12.19 20.06
N LEU A 525 3.82 -11.72 20.63
CA LEU A 525 2.87 -12.56 21.35
C LEU A 525 2.10 -13.51 20.42
N GLY A 526 1.76 -13.09 19.21
CA GLY A 526 1.25 -14.00 18.17
C GLY A 526 2.24 -15.11 17.84
N GLY A 527 3.54 -14.78 17.73
CA GLY A 527 4.61 -15.77 17.56
C GLY A 527 4.73 -16.75 18.73
N VAL A 528 4.49 -16.28 19.95
CA VAL A 528 4.45 -17.15 21.13
C VAL A 528 3.25 -18.10 21.07
N SER A 529 2.06 -17.57 20.76
CA SER A 529 0.83 -18.37 20.59
C SER A 529 0.98 -19.44 19.51
N PHE A 530 1.64 -19.11 18.39
CA PHE A 530 1.99 -20.08 17.33
C PHE A 530 2.75 -21.27 17.90
N TRP A 531 3.89 -21.01 18.57
CA TRP A 531 4.78 -22.09 19.00
C TRP A 531 4.21 -22.90 20.14
N VAL A 532 3.43 -22.31 21.05
CA VAL A 532 2.74 -23.05 22.12
C VAL A 532 1.85 -24.16 21.54
N VAL A 533 1.13 -23.88 20.46
CA VAL A 533 0.24 -24.88 19.83
C VAL A 533 0.98 -25.77 18.83
N ALA A 534 1.93 -25.22 18.08
CA ALA A 534 2.63 -25.94 17.02
C ALA A 534 3.73 -26.90 17.55
N LEU A 535 4.33 -26.63 18.72
CA LEU A 535 5.45 -27.40 19.27
C LEU A 535 5.15 -28.91 19.40
N PRO A 536 4.01 -29.33 20.01
CA PRO A 536 3.67 -30.75 20.10
C PRO A 536 3.63 -31.45 18.74
N PHE A 537 3.01 -30.82 17.75
CA PHE A 537 2.92 -31.36 16.40
C PHE A 537 4.29 -31.37 15.71
N ASP A 538 5.11 -30.34 15.89
CA ASP A 538 6.45 -30.26 15.30
C ASP A 538 7.41 -31.32 15.89
N THR A 539 7.31 -31.61 17.19
CA THR A 539 8.08 -32.68 17.85
C THR A 539 7.69 -34.04 17.28
N VAL A 540 6.39 -34.36 17.25
CA VAL A 540 5.89 -35.65 16.71
C VAL A 540 6.21 -35.80 15.23
N LYS A 541 6.04 -34.73 14.44
CA LYS A 541 6.42 -34.68 13.02
C LYS A 541 7.90 -34.99 12.84
N SER A 542 8.77 -34.34 13.63
CA SER A 542 10.22 -34.53 13.51
C SER A 542 10.61 -35.96 13.85
N LEU A 543 10.02 -36.57 14.89
CA LEU A 543 10.22 -37.98 15.24
C LEU A 543 9.81 -38.89 14.08
N ILE A 544 8.60 -38.74 13.55
CA ILE A 544 8.08 -39.53 12.41
C ILE A 544 9.00 -39.43 11.18
N GLN A 545 9.48 -38.23 10.86
CA GLN A 545 10.34 -37.96 9.69
C GLN A 545 11.77 -38.51 9.86
N ALA A 546 12.31 -38.43 11.07
CA ALA A 546 13.63 -38.95 11.39
C ALA A 546 13.65 -40.48 11.43
N ASP A 547 12.53 -41.09 11.79
CA ASP A 547 12.39 -42.52 11.96
C ASP A 547 12.35 -43.26 10.61
N GLY A 548 13.08 -44.37 10.52
CA GLY A 548 13.26 -45.14 9.27
C GLY A 548 12.07 -46.03 8.90
N LYS A 549 12.32 -47.01 8.01
CA LYS A 549 11.32 -48.02 7.57
C LYS A 549 10.73 -48.83 8.73
N GLU A 550 11.61 -49.31 9.60
CA GLU A 550 11.27 -50.11 10.80
C GLU A 550 10.97 -49.23 12.01
N GLY A 551 10.58 -47.98 11.74
CA GLY A 551 10.41 -46.97 12.76
C GLY A 551 9.23 -47.22 13.69
N LYS A 552 9.43 -46.87 14.96
CA LYS A 552 8.43 -46.88 16.04
C LYS A 552 7.33 -45.83 15.85
N TYR A 553 7.59 -44.79 15.06
CA TYR A 553 6.69 -43.66 14.84
C TYR A 553 6.15 -43.66 13.40
N THR A 554 4.84 -43.91 13.25
CA THR A 554 4.19 -44.10 11.94
C THR A 554 3.06 -43.10 11.67
N GLY A 555 2.31 -42.66 12.69
CA GLY A 555 1.20 -41.73 12.54
C GLY A 555 1.08 -40.76 13.72
N LEU A 556 0.36 -39.66 13.54
CA LEU A 556 0.24 -38.60 14.55
C LEU A 556 -0.28 -39.13 15.89
N VAL A 557 -1.48 -39.73 15.89
CA VAL A 557 -2.14 -40.17 17.14
C VAL A 557 -1.34 -41.27 17.85
N SER A 558 -0.90 -42.28 17.11
CA SER A 558 -0.12 -43.40 17.69
C SER A 558 1.23 -42.93 18.24
N SER A 559 1.92 -42.04 17.52
CA SER A 559 3.22 -41.51 17.95
C SER A 559 3.07 -40.59 19.17
N THR A 560 2.04 -39.74 19.22
CA THR A 560 1.75 -38.89 20.38
C THR A 560 1.44 -39.74 21.61
N ALA A 561 0.51 -40.71 21.49
CA ALA A 561 0.13 -41.58 22.61
C ALA A 561 1.33 -42.35 23.15
N ARG A 562 2.19 -42.86 22.25
CA ARG A 562 3.43 -43.55 22.61
C ARG A 562 4.40 -42.63 23.34
N LEU A 563 4.68 -41.45 22.78
CA LEU A 563 5.64 -40.49 23.35
C LEU A 563 5.21 -40.04 24.75
N VAL A 564 3.92 -39.76 24.93
CA VAL A 564 3.37 -39.39 26.24
C VAL A 564 3.46 -40.53 27.25
N ARG A 565 3.23 -41.78 26.81
CA ARG A 565 3.34 -42.96 27.68
C ARG A 565 4.78 -43.30 28.08
N GLU A 566 5.73 -43.17 27.15
CA GLU A 566 7.14 -43.56 27.36
C GLU A 566 7.97 -42.45 28.02
N GLU A 567 7.79 -41.19 27.62
CA GLU A 567 8.66 -40.05 28.03
C GLU A 567 7.88 -38.90 28.72
N GLY A 568 6.55 -38.99 28.81
CA GLY A 568 5.70 -37.98 29.45
C GLY A 568 5.30 -36.81 28.55
N VAL A 569 4.35 -35.99 29.03
CA VAL A 569 3.75 -34.88 28.24
C VAL A 569 4.77 -33.78 27.94
N MET A 570 5.70 -33.50 28.85
CA MET A 570 6.69 -32.43 28.68
C MET A 570 7.64 -32.67 27.50
N GLN A 571 7.80 -33.92 27.08
CA GLN A 571 8.61 -34.27 25.92
C GLN A 571 8.05 -33.66 24.62
N LEU A 572 6.73 -33.43 24.52
CA LEU A 572 6.11 -32.76 23.36
C LEU A 572 6.62 -31.33 23.15
N PHE A 573 7.05 -30.66 24.21
CA PHE A 573 7.52 -29.28 24.20
C PHE A 573 9.05 -29.16 24.22
N ARG A 574 9.77 -30.28 24.06
CA ARG A 574 11.22 -30.27 24.09
C ARG A 574 11.80 -29.48 22.91
N GLY A 575 12.83 -28.67 23.21
CA GLY A 575 13.42 -27.76 22.22
C GLY A 575 12.69 -26.42 22.09
N TRP A 576 11.74 -26.11 22.98
CA TRP A 576 11.05 -24.82 23.01
C TRP A 576 12.04 -23.66 23.02
N GLN A 577 13.12 -23.70 23.81
CA GLN A 577 14.08 -22.59 23.90
C GLN A 577 14.61 -22.19 22.52
N ALA A 578 15.00 -23.19 21.72
CA ALA A 578 15.48 -22.98 20.36
C ALA A 578 14.38 -22.44 19.44
N ALA A 579 13.14 -22.90 19.58
CA ALA A 579 12.00 -22.45 18.78
C ALA A 579 11.63 -20.98 19.05
N PHE A 580 11.55 -20.58 20.33
CA PHE A 580 11.22 -19.21 20.71
C PHE A 580 12.38 -18.24 20.42
N SER A 581 13.62 -18.62 20.72
CA SER A 581 14.79 -17.79 20.44
C SER A 581 15.03 -17.56 18.95
N ARG A 582 14.54 -18.45 18.07
CA ARG A 582 14.65 -18.30 16.61
C ARG A 582 13.85 -17.11 16.07
N GLY A 583 12.72 -16.75 16.71
CA GLY A 583 11.78 -15.77 16.16
C GLY A 583 12.41 -14.40 15.90
N ILE A 584 13.15 -13.86 16.89
CA ILE A 584 13.72 -12.51 16.84
C ILE A 584 14.79 -12.39 15.75
N PRO A 585 15.85 -13.24 15.70
CA PRO A 585 16.85 -13.17 14.64
C PRO A 585 16.27 -13.42 13.25
N SER A 586 15.31 -14.33 13.13
CA SER A 586 14.65 -14.63 11.85
C SER A 586 13.93 -13.39 11.31
N ALA A 587 13.13 -12.71 12.13
CA ALA A 587 12.40 -11.52 11.72
C ALA A 587 13.35 -10.38 11.33
N ALA A 588 14.32 -10.06 12.19
CA ALA A 588 15.30 -9.00 11.96
C ALA A 588 16.05 -9.20 10.63
N MET A 589 16.55 -10.41 10.39
CA MET A 589 17.28 -10.72 9.16
C MET A 589 16.38 -10.70 7.93
N THR A 590 15.17 -11.22 8.02
CA THR A 590 14.22 -11.23 6.89
C THR A 590 13.90 -9.81 6.44
N PHE A 591 13.60 -8.90 7.37
CA PHE A 591 13.30 -7.50 7.01
C PHE A 591 14.53 -6.77 6.46
N TRP A 592 15.68 -6.90 7.13
CA TRP A 592 16.91 -6.23 6.69
C TRP A 592 17.36 -6.69 5.31
N THR A 593 17.35 -8.00 5.05
CA THR A 593 17.75 -8.53 3.74
C THR A 593 16.72 -8.31 2.66
N PHE A 594 15.43 -8.31 2.97
CA PHE A 594 14.39 -7.97 2.00
C PHE A 594 14.55 -6.51 1.54
N ASP A 595 14.75 -5.58 2.48
CA ASP A 595 15.00 -4.16 2.17
C ASP A 595 16.25 -3.99 1.29
N ARG A 596 17.37 -4.62 1.67
CA ARG A 596 18.63 -4.53 0.90
C ARG A 596 18.55 -5.22 -0.47
N ALA A 597 17.92 -6.38 -0.56
CA ALA A 597 17.77 -7.09 -1.82
C ALA A 597 16.85 -6.33 -2.77
N THR A 598 15.78 -5.71 -2.26
CA THR A 598 14.90 -4.86 -3.06
C THR A 598 15.66 -3.66 -3.61
N LYS A 599 16.39 -2.93 -2.75
CA LYS A 599 17.26 -1.80 -3.18
C LYS A 599 18.27 -2.21 -4.25
N PHE A 600 18.95 -3.34 -4.07
CA PHE A 600 19.92 -3.85 -5.05
C PHE A 600 19.27 -4.24 -6.39
N LEU A 601 18.07 -4.84 -6.36
CA LEU A 601 17.32 -5.19 -7.57
C LEU A 601 16.67 -3.98 -8.25
N ASP A 602 16.56 -2.85 -7.56
CA ASP A 602 16.12 -1.57 -8.11
C ASP A 602 17.28 -0.78 -8.70
N GLU A 603 18.51 -1.05 -8.28
CA GLU A 603 19.76 -0.52 -8.87
C GLU A 603 20.24 -1.31 -10.12
N MET A 604 19.75 -2.54 -10.33
CA MET A 604 20.03 -3.41 -11.50
C MET A 604 18.99 -3.25 -12.61
#